data_AF-A0A914QH46-F1
#
_entry.id   AF-A0A914QH46-F1
#
_cell.length_a   1.000
_cell.length_b   1.000
_cell.length_c   1.000
_cell.angle_alpha   90.00
_cell.angle_beta   90.00
_cell.angle_gamma   90.00
#
_symmetry.space_group_name_H-M   'P 1'
#
loop_
_entity.id
_entity.type
_entity.pdbx_description
1 polymer ?
#
loop_
_entity_poly.entity_id
_entity_poly.type
_entity_poly.pdbx_seq_one_letter_code
_entity_poly.pdbx_strand_id
1 'polypeptide(L)' 'MAKIQNITDVMKKFLPGKEVYFAVGNHEGVPIDNFAPHFTPAKFHMDWLYGKMADEWQDWVPADQKTQVTL' A
#
# COMPACT_ATOMS: atom_id res chain seq x y z
N MET A 1 0.82 3.90 10.16
CA MET A 1 -0.10 3.16 9.24
C MET A 1 -1.57 3.57 9.29
N ALA A 2 -2.12 4.06 10.42
CA ALA A 2 -3.56 4.38 10.54
C ALA A 2 -4.14 5.27 9.42
N LYS A 3 -3.32 6.14 8.78
CA LYS A 3 -3.76 6.95 7.64
C LYS A 3 -4.23 6.13 6.43
N ILE A 4 -3.47 5.09 6.03
CA ILE A 4 -3.82 4.25 4.88
C ILE A 4 -5.14 3.53 5.14
N GLN A 5 -5.28 2.94 6.32
CA GLN A 5 -6.51 2.25 6.74
C GLN A 5 -7.70 3.21 6.80
N ASN A 6 -7.59 4.36 7.48
CA ASN A 6 -8.69 5.30 7.63
C ASN A 6 -9.19 5.84 6.28
N ILE A 7 -8.28 6.15 5.35
CA ILE A 7 -8.66 6.60 4.00
C ILE A 7 -9.30 5.45 3.23
N THR A 8 -8.75 4.24 3.34
CA THR A 8 -9.32 3.04 2.71
C THR A 8 -10.74 2.77 3.20
N ASP A 9 -10.98 2.85 4.51
CA ASP A 9 -12.30 2.65 5.12
C ASP A 9 -13.32 3.70 4.63
N VAL A 10 -12.90 4.95 4.49
CA VAL A 10 -13.73 6.02 3.89
C VAL A 10 -14.06 5.68 2.44
N MET A 11 -13.08 5.28 1.65
CA MET A 11 -13.31 4.89 0.25
C MET A 11 -14.28 3.69 0.16
N LYS A 12 -14.08 2.64 0.95
CA LYS A 12 -14.99 1.48 1.00
C LYS A 12 -16.41 1.87 1.40
N LYS A 13 -16.56 2.81 2.35
CA LYS A 13 -17.86 3.31 2.81
C LYS A 13 -18.61 4.11 1.75
N PHE A 14 -17.92 4.99 1.02
CA PHE A 14 -18.56 5.96 0.13
C PHE A 14 -18.54 5.55 -1.35
N LEU A 15 -17.72 4.57 -1.73
CA LEU A 15 -17.63 4.03 -3.09
C LEU A 15 -17.95 2.52 -3.11
N PRO A 16 -19.11 2.06 -2.58
CA PRO A 16 -19.42 0.64 -2.50
C PRO A 16 -19.51 0.01 -3.90
N GLY A 17 -18.87 -1.15 -4.08
CA GLY A 17 -18.86 -1.88 -5.34
C GLY A 17 -18.11 -1.20 -6.49
N LYS A 18 -17.33 -0.15 -6.21
CA LYS A 18 -16.43 0.48 -7.18
C LYS A 18 -15.00 0.03 -6.94
N GLU A 19 -14.31 -0.20 -8.05
CA GLU A 19 -12.86 -0.42 -8.03
C GLU A 19 -12.17 0.92 -7.78
N VAL A 20 -11.23 0.91 -6.83
CA VAL A 20 -10.42 2.08 -6.50
C VAL A 20 -8.96 1.72 -6.74
N TYR A 21 -8.33 2.44 -7.67
CA TYR A 21 -6.94 2.25 -8.05
C TYR A 21 -6.07 3.30 -7.34
N PHE A 22 -5.10 2.84 -6.55
CA PHE A 22 -4.20 3.71 -5.78
C PHE A 22 -2.83 3.82 -6.45
N ALA A 23 -2.19 4.96 -6.23
CA ALA A 23 -0.77 5.15 -6.50
C ALA A 23 -0.06 5.51 -5.18
N VAL A 24 1.18 5.08 -5.04
CA VAL A 24 2.01 5.41 -3.87
C VAL A 24 2.60 6.80 -4.08
N GLY A 25 2.29 7.72 -3.17
CA GLY A 25 2.89 9.05 -3.15
C GLY A 25 4.18 9.08 -2.32
N ASN A 26 4.80 10.25 -2.26
CA ASN A 26 6.08 10.45 -1.57
C ASN A 26 5.94 10.65 -0.04
N HIS A 27 4.71 10.88 0.45
CA HIS A 27 4.39 11.14 1.86
C HIS A 27 3.90 9.89 2.61
N GLU A 28 3.79 8.76 1.93
CA GLU A 28 3.35 7.49 2.51
C GLU A 28 4.45 6.84 3.38
N GLY A 29 5.72 7.07 3.02
CA GLY A 29 6.89 6.63 3.78
C GLY A 29 7.23 7.54 4.97
N VAL A 30 7.98 7.00 5.93
CA VAL A 30 8.65 7.81 6.96
C VAL A 30 10.12 7.37 7.06
N PRO A 31 11.08 8.30 6.88
CA PRO A 31 10.91 9.73 6.52
C PRO A 31 10.32 9.94 5.11
N ILE A 32 9.85 11.18 4.83
CA ILE A 32 9.33 11.59 3.51
C ILE A 32 10.35 11.28 2.40
N ASP A 33 9.86 10.98 1.20
CA ASP A 33 10.65 10.68 -0.01
C ASP A 33 11.52 9.42 0.07
N ASN A 34 11.52 8.72 1.20
CA ASN A 34 12.40 7.58 1.42
C ASN A 34 11.73 6.26 1.03
N PHE A 35 12.02 5.81 -0.19
CA PHE A 35 11.58 4.52 -0.72
C PHE A 35 12.81 3.67 -1.06
N ALA A 36 13.14 2.75 -0.16
CA ALA A 36 14.28 1.87 -0.34
C ALA A 36 14.06 0.90 -1.51
N PRO A 37 15.01 0.81 -2.47
CA PRO A 37 14.96 -0.21 -3.52
C PRO A 37 15.04 -1.63 -2.94
N HIS A 38 14.47 -2.60 -3.66
CA HIS A 38 14.41 -4.02 -3.24
C HIS A 38 15.80 -4.65 -3.00
N PHE A 39 16.85 -4.16 -3.66
CA PHE A 39 18.21 -4.67 -3.50
C PHE A 39 18.94 -4.13 -2.24
N THR A 40 18.29 -3.26 -1.46
CA THR A 40 18.85 -2.80 -0.17
C THR A 40 18.86 -3.93 0.87
N PRO A 41 19.66 -3.85 1.94
CA PRO A 41 19.56 -4.80 3.04
C PRO A 41 18.15 -4.85 3.64
N ALA A 42 17.65 -6.04 3.98
CA ALA A 42 16.28 -6.28 4.45
C ALA A 42 15.81 -5.35 5.60
N LYS A 43 16.73 -4.96 6.49
CA LYS A 43 16.43 -4.00 7.58
C LYS A 43 15.97 -2.61 7.11
N PHE A 44 16.15 -2.30 5.83
CA PHE A 44 15.73 -1.04 5.20
C PHE A 44 14.55 -1.21 4.25
N HIS A 45 14.06 -2.44 4.06
CA HIS A 45 12.94 -2.71 3.17
C HIS A 45 11.68 -2.00 3.64
N MET A 46 10.84 -1.68 2.67
CA MET A 46 9.57 -0.98 2.87
C MET A 46 8.42 -1.95 3.12
N ASP A 47 8.70 -3.18 3.56
CA ASP A 47 7.70 -4.25 3.76
C ASP A 47 6.57 -3.82 4.70
N TRP A 48 6.91 -3.02 5.72
CA TRP A 48 5.93 -2.46 6.64
C TRP A 48 4.90 -1.55 5.94
N LEU A 49 5.30 -0.88 4.86
CA LEU A 49 4.46 0.05 4.11
C LEU A 49 3.67 -0.69 3.03
N TYR A 50 4.38 -1.45 2.18
CA TYR A 50 3.78 -2.19 1.08
C TYR A 50 2.87 -3.32 1.59
N GLY A 51 3.25 -4.01 2.67
CA GLY A 51 2.41 -5.02 3.32
C GLY A 51 1.09 -4.42 3.82
N LYS A 52 1.13 -3.23 4.46
CA LYS A 52 -0.09 -2.55 4.88
C LYS A 52 -0.97 -2.14 3.70
N MET A 53 -0.38 -1.71 2.58
CA MET A 53 -1.11 -1.40 1.36
C MET A 53 -1.78 -2.64 0.77
N ALA A 54 -1.08 -3.77 0.69
CA ALA A 54 -1.65 -5.04 0.27
C ALA A 54 -2.84 -5.46 1.15
N ASP A 55 -2.68 -5.42 2.47
CA ASP A 55 -3.72 -5.83 3.41
C ASP A 55 -4.99 -5.00 3.25
N GLU A 56 -4.86 -3.68 3.10
CA GLU A 56 -5.99 -2.75 3.02
C GLU A 56 -6.66 -2.76 1.63
N TRP A 57 -5.87 -2.89 0.57
CA TRP A 57 -6.31 -2.71 -0.81
C TRP A 57 -6.58 -4.02 -1.56
N GLN A 58 -6.34 -5.19 -0.95
CA GLN A 58 -6.50 -6.49 -1.60
C GLN A 58 -7.88 -6.73 -2.26
N ASP A 59 -8.94 -6.08 -1.79
CA ASP A 59 -10.29 -6.19 -2.36
C ASP A 59 -10.40 -5.54 -3.75
N TRP A 60 -9.51 -4.59 -4.06
CA TRP A 60 -9.49 -3.86 -5.33
C TRP A 60 -8.36 -4.30 -6.26
N VAL A 61 -7.42 -5.12 -5.79
CA VAL A 61 -6.26 -5.56 -6.57
C VAL A 61 -6.53 -6.93 -7.22
N PRO A 62 -6.39 -7.07 -8.56
CA PRO A 62 -6.48 -8.35 -9.25
C PRO A 62 -5.52 -9.41 -8.70
N ALA A 63 -5.93 -10.68 -8.70
CA ALA A 63 -5.17 -11.77 -8.08
C ALA A 63 -3.75 -11.95 -8.64
N ASP A 64 -3.56 -11.72 -9.93
CA ASP A 64 -2.27 -11.80 -10.64
C ASP A 64 -1.31 -10.64 -10.29
N GLN A 65 -1.80 -9.58 -9.64
CA GLN A 65 -1.01 -8.42 -9.24
C GLN A 65 -0.65 -8.41 -7.75
N LYS A 66 -1.31 -9.23 -6.92
CA LYS A 66 -1.08 -9.27 -5.47
C LYS A 66 0.32 -9.73 -5.08
N THR A 67 0.96 -10.55 -5.91
CA THR A 67 2.33 -11.07 -5.70
C THR A 67 3.43 -10.01 -5.85
N GLN A 68 3.16 -8.87 -6.50
CA GLN A 68 4.18 -7.83 -6.68
C GLN A 68 4.38 -6.93 -5.46
N VAL A 69 3.55 -7.07 -4.43
CA VAL A 69 3.58 -6.23 -3.21
C VAL A 69 4.48 -6.82 -2.12
N THR A 70 4.94 -8.06 -2.29
CA THR A 70 5.82 -8.76 -1.34
C THR A 70 7.12 -9.11 -2.05
N LEU A 71 8.25 -8.60 -1.54
CA LEU A 71 9.59 -9.00 -1.97
C LEU A 71 10.08 -10.18 -1.13
#